data_AF-A0A950RIG6-F1
#
_entry.id   AF-A0A950RIG6-F1
#
_cell.length_a   1.000
_cell.length_b   1.000
_cell.length_c   1.000
_cell.angle_alpha   90.00
_cell.angle_beta   90.00
_cell.angle_gamma   90.00
#
_symmetry.space_group_name_H-M   'P 1'
#
loop_
_entity.id
_entity.type
_entity.pdbx_description
1 polymer ?
#
loop_
_entity_poly.entity_id
_entity_poly.type
_entity_poly.pdbx_seq_one_letter_code
_entity_poly.pdbx_strand_id
1 'polypeptide(L)'
;TARGWVVVASDVTHYYENMDAERPFTTALHIGDMLRGYDLLRAAAPSPAHIIPGHDPLVMRRYPPPRPELEGIAVRLDVAPADT
;
A
#
# COMPACT_ATOMS: atom_id res chain seq x y z
N THR A 1 8.34 -8.33 9.57
CA THR A 1 7.89 -7.41 10.63
C THR A 1 7.21 -8.23 11.72
N ALA A 2 6.85 -7.65 12.87
CA ALA A 2 6.17 -8.42 13.92
C ALA A 2 4.78 -8.97 13.49
N ARG A 3 4.20 -8.38 12.44
CA ARG A 3 2.94 -8.82 11.80
C ARG A 3 3.11 -9.67 10.54
N GLY A 4 4.33 -10.12 10.22
CA GLY A 4 4.62 -10.91 9.02
C GLY A 4 5.36 -10.12 7.93
N TRP A 5 5.31 -10.56 6.67
CA TRP A 5 5.87 -9.77 5.58
C TRP A 5 4.87 -8.72 5.10
N VAL A 6 5.41 -7.61 4.59
CA VAL A 6 4.65 -6.48 4.08
C VAL A 6 5.04 -6.29 2.62
N VAL A 7 4.05 -6.08 1.76
CA VAL A 7 4.25 -5.84 0.33
C VAL A 7 4.24 -4.33 0.11
N VAL A 8 5.39 -3.77 -0.22
CA VAL A 8 5.50 -2.36 -0.65
C VAL A 8 5.25 -2.33 -2.16
N ALA A 9 4.06 -1.88 -2.55
CA ALA A 9 3.57 -2.04 -3.92
C ALA A 9 4.11 -1.00 -4.91
N SER A 10 4.66 0.12 -4.41
CA SER A 10 5.02 1.27 -5.26
C SER A 10 3.87 1.62 -6.21
N ASP A 11 4.14 1.73 -7.50
CA ASP A 11 3.18 2.24 -8.49
C ASP A 11 2.32 1.12 -9.08
N VAL A 12 2.51 -0.13 -8.63
CA VAL A 12 1.58 -1.21 -8.97
C VAL A 12 0.18 -0.81 -8.49
N THR A 13 0.06 -0.15 -7.32
CA THR A 13 -1.17 0.54 -6.90
C THR A 13 -0.85 1.86 -6.20
N HIS A 14 -1.39 2.97 -6.72
CA HIS A 14 -1.05 4.32 -6.21
C HIS A 14 -1.86 4.65 -4.95
N TYR A 15 -3.14 4.27 -4.96
CA TYR A 15 -4.09 4.39 -3.84
C TYR A 15 -4.59 3.01 -3.43
N TYR A 16 -5.12 2.86 -2.22
CA TYR A 16 -5.83 1.64 -1.83
C TYR A 16 -7.00 1.37 -2.79
N GLU A 17 -7.75 2.43 -3.13
CA GLU A 17 -8.91 2.35 -4.03
C GLU A 17 -8.59 1.80 -5.42
N ASN A 18 -7.38 2.05 -5.95
CA ASN A 18 -7.02 1.56 -7.28
C ASN A 18 -7.08 0.03 -7.36
N MET A 19 -6.53 -0.64 -6.34
CA MET A 19 -6.63 -2.08 -6.22
C MET A 19 -8.05 -2.48 -5.82
N ASP A 20 -8.61 -1.91 -4.74
CA ASP A 20 -9.87 -2.36 -4.15
C ASP A 20 -11.07 -2.26 -5.11
N ALA A 21 -11.14 -1.20 -5.91
CA ALA A 21 -12.18 -1.00 -6.91
C ALA A 21 -11.76 -1.44 -8.33
N GLU A 22 -10.58 -2.05 -8.47
CA GLU A 22 -9.98 -2.43 -9.76
C GLU A 22 -9.95 -1.28 -10.77
N ARG A 23 -9.63 -0.08 -10.27
CA ARG A 23 -9.54 1.17 -11.03
C ARG A 23 -8.07 1.41 -11.42
N PRO A 24 -7.67 1.19 -12.69
CA PRO A 24 -6.31 1.48 -13.13
C PRO A 24 -5.96 2.95 -12.90
N PHE A 25 -4.70 3.21 -12.59
CA PHE A 25 -4.21 4.59 -12.54
C PHE A 25 -4.17 5.19 -13.95
N THR A 26 -4.39 6.50 -14.07
CA THR A 26 -4.61 7.16 -15.36
C THR A 26 -3.41 7.09 -16.30
N THR A 27 -2.19 6.97 -15.76
CA THR A 27 -0.95 6.88 -16.54
C THR A 27 -0.46 5.44 -16.74
N ALA A 28 -1.34 4.43 -16.60
CA ALA A 28 -0.98 3.05 -16.84
C ALA A 28 -0.54 2.82 -18.30
N LEU A 29 0.65 2.22 -18.48
CA LEU A 29 1.15 1.83 -19.81
C LEU A 29 0.30 0.71 -20.43
N HIS A 30 -0.03 -0.29 -19.61
CA HIS A 30 -0.85 -1.43 -20.03
C HIS A 30 -1.85 -1.79 -18.94
N ILE A 31 -3.13 -1.52 -19.21
CA ILE A 31 -4.21 -1.71 -18.22
C ILE A 31 -4.36 -3.17 -17.79
N GLY A 32 -4.31 -4.11 -18.73
CA GLY A 32 -4.43 -5.54 -18.41
C GLY A 32 -3.36 -6.04 -17.44
N ASP A 33 -2.09 -5.65 -17.67
CA ASP A 33 -0.97 -5.98 -16.79
C ASP A 33 -1.11 -5.33 -15.41
N MET A 34 -1.62 -4.10 -15.34
CA MET A 34 -1.90 -3.44 -14.07
C MET A 34 -2.96 -4.18 -13.25
N LEU A 35 -4.07 -4.58 -13.89
CA LEU A 35 -5.10 -5.38 -13.23
C LEU A 35 -4.56 -6.73 -12.74
N ARG A 36 -3.76 -7.43 -13.56
CA ARG A 36 -3.06 -8.65 -13.10
C ARG A 36 -2.08 -8.37 -11.96
N GLY A 37 -1.45 -7.19 -11.96
CA GLY A 37 -0.61 -6.72 -10.87
C GLY A 37 -1.35 -6.64 -9.54
N TYR A 38 -2.60 -6.15 -9.54
CA TYR A 38 -3.45 -6.13 -8.34
C TYR A 38 -3.68 -7.55 -7.78
N ASP A 39 -3.94 -8.52 -8.64
CA ASP A 39 -4.12 -9.92 -8.21
C ASP A 39 -2.84 -10.51 -7.63
N LEU A 40 -1.68 -10.21 -8.23
CA LEU A 40 -0.38 -10.62 -7.71
C LEU A 40 -0.10 -10.01 -6.33
N LEU A 41 -0.45 -8.74 -6.11
CA LEU A 41 -0.32 -8.12 -4.79
C LEU A 41 -1.17 -8.85 -3.74
N ARG A 42 -2.44 -9.15 -4.06
CA ARG A 42 -3.36 -9.87 -3.16
C ARG A 42 -2.86 -11.28 -2.86
N ALA A 43 -2.35 -11.99 -3.86
CA ALA A 43 -1.82 -13.34 -3.68
C ALA A 43 -0.51 -13.36 -2.88
N ALA A 44 0.32 -12.32 -2.99
CA ALA A 44 1.58 -12.21 -2.28
C ALA A 44 1.41 -11.78 -0.81
N ALA A 45 0.27 -11.20 -0.43
CA ALA A 45 0.04 -10.63 0.89
C ALA A 45 -0.82 -11.55 1.77
N PRO A 46 -0.55 -11.66 3.09
CA PRO A 46 -1.40 -12.45 3.98
C PRO A 46 -2.82 -11.86 4.14
N SER A 47 -2.96 -10.55 3.97
CA SER A 47 -4.23 -9.85 3.92
C SER A 47 -4.07 -8.49 3.23
N PRO A 48 -5.17 -7.81 2.81
CA PRO A 48 -5.10 -6.48 2.20
C PRO A 48 -4.34 -5.45 3.06
N ALA A 49 -4.44 -5.56 4.39
CA ALA A 49 -3.73 -4.68 5.32
C ALA A 49 -2.19 -4.83 5.29
N HIS A 50 -1.64 -5.80 4.56
CA HIS A 50 -0.20 -5.98 4.37
C HIS A 50 0.31 -5.39 3.05
N ILE A 51 -0.57 -4.83 2.22
CA ILE A 51 -0.21 -4.18 0.95
C ILE A 51 -0.17 -2.67 1.19
N ILE A 52 0.96 -2.05 0.87
CA ILE A 52 1.17 -0.61 1.04
C ILE A 52 1.22 0.04 -0.34
N PRO A 53 0.27 0.91 -0.69
CA PRO A 53 0.27 1.62 -1.97
C PRO A 53 1.38 2.68 -2.01
N GLY A 54 1.77 3.10 -3.21
CA GLY A 54 2.89 4.02 -3.40
C GLY A 54 2.63 5.46 -2.96
N HIS A 55 1.40 5.97 -3.16
CA HIS A 55 1.12 7.42 -3.10
C HIS A 55 -0.11 7.80 -2.26
N ASP A 56 -0.71 6.84 -1.56
CA ASP A 56 -1.91 7.11 -0.77
C ASP A 56 -1.57 7.87 0.52
N PRO A 57 -2.10 9.10 0.73
CA PRO A 57 -1.90 9.83 1.98
C PRO A 57 -2.41 9.09 3.22
N LEU A 58 -3.34 8.13 3.05
CA LEU A 58 -3.78 7.27 4.14
C LEU A 58 -2.64 6.45 4.73
N VAL A 59 -1.56 6.15 3.99
CA VAL A 59 -0.37 5.50 4.57
C VAL A 59 0.24 6.36 5.68
N MET A 60 0.40 7.66 5.45
CA MET A 60 0.93 8.57 6.46
C MET A 60 -0.01 8.78 7.64
N ARG A 61 -1.33 8.58 7.45
CA ARG A 61 -2.34 8.69 8.51
C ARG A 61 -2.50 7.41 9.33
N ARG A 62 -2.36 6.24 8.69
CA ARG A 62 -2.58 4.92 9.30
C ARG A 62 -1.38 4.40 10.07
N TYR A 63 -0.17 4.87 9.77
CA TYR A 63 1.05 4.36 10.38
C TYR A 63 1.76 5.44 11.19
N PRO A 64 2.32 5.11 12.36
CA PRO A 64 3.01 6.09 13.20
C PRO A 64 4.39 6.43 12.61
N PRO A 65 4.94 7.61 12.93
CA PRO A 65 6.30 7.93 12.57
C PRO A 65 7.31 7.07 13.36
N PRO A 66 8.51 6.82 12.81
CA PRO A 66 9.56 6.08 13.52
C PRO A 66 10.13 6.84 14.73
N ARG A 67 10.00 8.17 14.75
CA ARG A 67 10.42 9.10 15.82
C ARG A 67 9.67 10.43 15.67
N PRO A 68 9.49 11.22 16.74
CA PRO A 68 8.74 12.49 16.70
C PRO A 68 9.24 13.47 15.62
N GLU A 69 10.55 13.52 15.37
CA GLU A 69 11.16 14.44 14.39
C GLU A 69 10.86 14.08 12.93
N LEU A 70 10.29 12.89 12.68
CA LEU A 70 9.90 12.42 11.34
C LEU A 70 8.38 12.39 11.14
N GLU A 71 7.62 13.00 12.05
CA GLU A 71 6.18 13.18 11.86
C GLU A 71 5.90 13.93 10.55
N GLY A 72 4.99 13.38 9.74
CA GLY A 72 4.68 13.89 8.40
C GLY A 72 5.75 13.62 7.33
N ILE A 73 6.87 12.98 7.66
CA ILE A 73 7.98 12.70 6.73
C ILE A 73 8.11 11.19 6.44
N ALA A 74 8.07 10.35 7.47
CA ALA A 74 8.22 8.91 7.34
C ALA A 74 7.35 8.15 8.34
N VAL A 75 6.99 6.91 8.02
CA VAL A 75 6.15 6.04 8.87
C VAL A 75 6.70 4.62 9.02
N ARG A 76 6.25 3.93 10.06
CA ARG A 76 6.59 2.55 10.41
C ARG A 76 5.58 1.60 9.78
N LEU A 77 5.97 0.91 8.70
CA LEU A 77 5.13 -0.10 8.03
C LEU A 77 5.20 -1.48 8.69
N ASP A 78 6.08 -1.65 9.69
CA ASP A 78 6.29 -2.91 10.38
C ASP A 78 5.32 -3.17 11.54
N VAL A 79 4.54 -2.16 11.92
CA VAL A 79 3.43 -2.26 12.88
C VAL A 79 2.10 -2.41 12.15
N ALA A 80 1.03 -2.71 12.88
CA ALA A 80 -0.32 -2.74 12.30
C ALA A 80 -0.81 -1.31 12.00
N PRO A 81 -1.59 -1.10 10.91
CA PRO A 81 -2.24 0.19 10.66
C PRO A 81 -3.27 0.51 11.74
N ALA A 82 -3.46 1.80 12.06
CA ALA A 82 -4.33 2.28 13.11
C ALA A 82 -5.84 2.09 12.83
N ASP A 83 -6.25 2.06 11.56
CA ASP A 83 -7.64 1.87 11.13
C ASP A 83 -7.71 0.98 9.86
N THR A 84 -8.47 -0.12 9.93
CA THR A 84 -9.02 -0.85 8.78
C THR A 84 -10.43 -0.41 8.49
#